data_AF-A0A961AQL4-F1
#
_entry.id   AF-A0A961AQL4-F1
#
_cell.length_a   1.000
_cell.length_b   1.000
_cell.length_c   1.000
_cell.angle_alpha   90.00
_cell.angle_beta   90.00
_cell.angle_gamma   90.00
#
_symmetry.space_group_name_H-M   'P 1'
#
loop_
_entity.id
_entity.type
_entity.pdbx_description
1 polymer ?
#
loop_
_entity_poly.entity_id
_entity_poly.type
_entity_poly.pdbx_seq_one_letter_code
_entity_poly.pdbx_strand_id
1 'polypeptide(L)'
;MKFPLVTRRRLEKAEIRLRERIGKLERKLEKRPTREKFEERKIFCIGLNKTGTTSLHDVFEQFGFSVGEIRRGERLIEQWAVRDFAPIIDFCHTAEAFRDCPFSLPFTYAALDAAFPNAKFILSIRDSAEQ
;
A
#
# COMPACT_ATOMS: atom_id res chain seq x y z
N MET A 1 27.30 22.60 39.61
CA MET A 1 27.46 23.30 38.31
C MET A 1 26.10 23.82 37.85
N LYS A 2 25.93 25.15 37.73
CA LYS A 2 24.69 25.77 37.23
C LYS A 2 24.75 25.81 35.69
N PHE A 3 23.90 25.06 35.01
CA PHE A 3 23.74 25.17 33.55
C PHE A 3 23.15 26.56 33.21
N PRO A 4 23.61 27.23 32.14
CA PRO A 4 23.11 28.56 31.76
C PRO A 4 21.58 28.56 31.49
N LEU A 5 20.88 29.62 31.93
CA LEU A 5 19.42 29.79 31.77
C LEU A 5 18.94 29.68 30.31
N VAL A 6 19.78 30.06 29.34
CA VAL A 6 19.50 29.96 27.90
C VAL A 6 19.39 28.51 27.44
N THR A 7 20.17 27.62 28.05
CA THR A 7 20.19 26.18 27.75
C THR A 7 18.94 25.49 28.29
N ARG A 8 18.41 25.93 29.45
CA ARG A 8 17.16 25.42 30.05
C ARG A 8 15.94 25.66 29.16
N ARG A 9 15.75 26.88 28.64
CA ARG A 9 14.62 27.22 27.74
C ARG A 9 14.69 26.47 26.41
N ARG A 10 15.89 26.19 25.89
CA ARG A 10 16.06 25.38 24.67
C ARG A 10 15.68 23.92 24.91
N LEU A 11 16.03 23.38 26.07
CA LEU A 11 15.69 22.01 26.47
C LEU A 11 14.17 21.85 26.67
N GLU A 12 13.50 22.78 27.36
CA GLU A 12 12.04 22.76 27.52
C GLU A 12 11.30 22.79 26.17
N LYS A 13 11.71 23.66 25.24
CA LYS A 13 11.12 23.71 23.89
C LYS A 13 11.38 22.45 23.06
N ALA A 14 12.49 21.74 23.30
CA ALA A 14 12.77 20.48 22.65
C ALA A 14 11.89 19.36 23.23
N GLU A 15 11.72 19.33 24.55
CA GLU A 15 10.88 18.36 25.25
C GLU A 15 9.40 18.48 24.87
N ILE A 16 8.88 19.71 24.77
CA ILE A 16 7.51 19.97 24.29
C ILE A 16 7.32 19.42 22.87
N ARG A 17 8.25 19.72 21.95
CA ARG A 17 8.19 19.19 20.57
C ARG A 17 8.30 17.67 20.51
N LEU A 18 9.08 17.06 21.39
CA LEU A 18 9.22 15.61 21.48
C LEU A 18 7.89 14.98 21.92
N ARG A 19 7.26 15.51 22.97
CA ARG A 19 5.95 15.04 23.47
C ARG A 19 4.85 15.18 22.42
N GLU A 20 4.80 16.30 21.70
CA GLU A 20 3.85 16.50 20.60
C GLU A 20 4.03 15.46 19.48
N ARG A 21 5.29 15.16 19.15
CA ARG A 21 5.63 14.17 18.11
C ARG A 21 5.30 12.75 18.54
N ILE A 22 5.58 12.39 19.80
CA ILE A 22 5.16 11.12 20.41
C ILE A 22 3.64 10.97 20.35
N GLY A 23 2.89 11.98 20.83
CA GLY A 23 1.42 11.94 20.78
C GLY A 23 0.84 11.85 19.37
N LYS A 24 1.50 12.43 18.35
CA LYS A 24 1.12 12.21 16.94
C LYS A 24 1.37 10.77 16.48
N LEU A 25 2.47 10.16 16.90
CA LEU A 25 2.80 8.78 16.54
C LEU A 25 1.86 7.78 17.22
N GLU A 26 1.55 7.98 18.51
CA GLU A 26 0.60 7.14 19.27
C GLU A 26 -0.79 7.16 18.63
N ARG A 27 -1.33 8.35 18.33
CA ARG A 27 -2.61 8.47 17.60
C ARG A 27 -2.58 7.83 16.22
N LYS A 28 -1.43 7.86 15.54
CA LYS A 28 -1.26 7.22 14.23
C LYS A 28 -1.21 5.70 14.36
N LEU A 29 -0.57 5.19 15.43
CA LEU A 29 -0.48 3.75 15.73
C LEU A 29 -1.85 3.19 16.10
N GLU A 30 -2.61 3.90 16.93
CA GLU A 30 -3.95 3.51 17.39
C GLU A 30 -4.98 3.47 16.25
N LYS A 31 -4.80 4.30 15.21
CA LYS A 31 -5.64 4.29 14.00
C LYS A 31 -5.21 3.27 12.96
N ARG A 32 -4.12 2.52 13.14
CA ARG A 32 -3.73 1.50 12.16
C ARG A 32 -4.72 0.34 12.20
N PRO A 33 -5.15 -0.18 11.05
CA PRO A 33 -5.93 -1.40 11.01
C PRO A 33 -5.13 -2.54 11.65
N THR A 34 -5.82 -3.47 12.30
CA THR A 34 -5.23 -4.75 12.70
C THR A 34 -4.72 -5.48 11.45
N ARG A 35 -3.76 -6.39 11.61
CA ARG A 35 -3.26 -7.20 10.49
C ARG A 35 -4.41 -7.90 9.76
N GLU A 36 -5.33 -8.46 10.51
CA GLU A 36 -6.53 -9.13 9.99
C GLU A 36 -7.39 -8.18 9.14
N LYS A 37 -7.70 -6.99 9.66
CA LYS A 37 -8.46 -5.96 8.93
C LYS A 37 -7.70 -5.39 7.73
N PHE A 38 -6.37 -5.45 7.76
CA PHE A 38 -5.50 -5.06 6.64
C PHE A 38 -5.49 -6.12 5.53
N GLU A 39 -5.54 -7.41 5.91
CA GLU A 39 -5.70 -8.52 4.96
C GLU A 39 -7.13 -8.62 4.38
N GLU A 40 -8.14 -8.16 5.11
CA GLU A 40 -9.53 -8.10 4.63
C GLU A 40 -9.77 -6.98 3.59
N ARG A 41 -8.88 -5.99 3.52
CA ARG A 41 -9.03 -4.81 2.65
C ARG A 41 -8.21 -4.90 1.36
N LYS A 42 -7.93 -6.09 0.86
CA LYS A 42 -7.19 -6.26 -0.40
C LYS A 42 -8.02 -5.89 -1.61
N ILE A 43 -7.46 -5.07 -2.49
CA ILE A 43 -8.04 -4.65 -3.76
C ILE A 43 -7.01 -4.88 -4.87
N PHE A 44 -7.37 -5.65 -5.88
CA PHE A 44 -6.52 -5.95 -7.03
C PHE A 44 -7.18 -5.43 -8.30
N CYS A 45 -6.56 -4.47 -8.97
CA CYS A 45 -6.98 -4.09 -10.32
C CYS A 45 -6.34 -5.03 -11.33
N ILE A 46 -7.19 -5.79 -12.01
CA ILE A 46 -6.80 -6.85 -12.94
C ILE A 46 -7.01 -6.45 -14.41
N GLY A 47 -7.45 -5.20 -14.65
CA GLY A 47 -7.50 -4.63 -16.00
C GLY A 47 -6.10 -4.45 -16.58
N LEU A 48 -6.00 -4.54 -17.91
CA LEU A 48 -4.75 -4.31 -18.62
C LEU A 48 -4.31 -2.84 -18.51
N ASN A 49 -3.04 -2.59 -18.84
CA ASN A 49 -2.49 -1.23 -18.87
C ASN A 49 -3.35 -0.32 -19.77
N LYS A 50 -3.39 0.98 -19.46
CA LYS A 50 -4.16 2.00 -20.20
C LYS A 50 -5.69 1.88 -20.11
N THR A 51 -6.19 1.16 -19.10
CA THR A 51 -7.64 1.06 -18.81
C THR A 51 -8.09 1.94 -17.64
N GLY A 52 -7.37 3.04 -17.35
CA GLY A 52 -7.70 3.96 -16.25
C GLY A 52 -7.03 3.61 -14.90
N THR A 53 -5.93 2.85 -14.91
CA THR A 53 -5.20 2.47 -13.69
C THR A 53 -4.63 3.67 -12.92
N THR A 54 -4.29 4.78 -13.60
CA THR A 54 -3.92 6.04 -12.93
C THR A 54 -5.08 6.66 -12.16
N SER A 55 -6.28 6.74 -12.74
CA SER A 55 -7.44 7.29 -12.02
C SER A 55 -7.82 6.44 -10.81
N LEU A 56 -7.65 5.12 -10.90
CA LEU A 56 -7.80 4.21 -9.75
C LEU A 56 -6.73 4.45 -8.67
N HIS A 57 -5.54 4.94 -9.03
CA HIS A 57 -4.52 5.40 -8.07
C HIS A 57 -5.07 6.51 -7.20
N ASP A 58 -5.54 7.57 -7.86
CA ASP A 58 -5.98 8.77 -7.17
C ASP A 58 -7.17 8.48 -6.27
N VAL A 59 -8.08 7.61 -6.72
CA VAL A 59 -9.23 7.16 -5.90
C VAL A 59 -8.75 6.40 -4.66
N PHE A 60 -7.84 5.44 -4.79
CA PHE A 60 -7.39 4.69 -3.60
C PHE A 60 -6.69 5.58 -2.58
N GLU A 61 -5.86 6.53 -3.02
CA GLU A 61 -5.23 7.48 -2.11
C GLU A 61 -6.24 8.40 -1.43
N GLN A 62 -7.23 8.93 -2.18
CA GLN A 62 -8.28 9.78 -1.62
C GLN A 62 -9.11 9.06 -0.56
N PHE A 63 -9.35 7.75 -0.73
CA PHE A 63 -10.07 6.91 0.23
C PHE A 63 -9.16 6.36 1.35
N GLY A 64 -7.89 6.74 1.37
CA GLY A 64 -6.94 6.37 2.42
C GLY A 64 -6.47 4.92 2.38
N PHE A 65 -6.53 4.27 1.21
CA PHE A 65 -5.91 2.96 1.01
C PHE A 65 -4.40 3.12 0.79
N SER A 66 -3.63 2.21 1.36
CA SER A 66 -2.22 2.05 0.98
C SER A 66 -2.11 1.38 -0.38
N VAL A 67 -1.31 1.96 -1.29
CA VAL A 67 -1.12 1.47 -2.66
C VAL A 67 0.27 0.86 -2.80
N GLY A 68 0.35 -0.33 -3.41
CA GLY A 68 1.60 -1.03 -3.65
C GLY A 68 2.52 -0.28 -4.63
N GLU A 69 3.83 -0.34 -4.38
CA GLU A 69 4.83 0.29 -5.24
C GLU A 69 4.92 -0.40 -6.61
N ILE A 70 4.62 0.32 -7.69
CA ILE A 70 4.60 -0.20 -9.06
C ILE A 70 5.92 -0.88 -9.44
N ARG A 71 7.06 -0.20 -9.25
CA ARG A 71 8.39 -0.74 -9.59
C ARG A 71 8.73 -2.02 -8.84
N ARG A 72 8.17 -2.21 -7.65
CA ARG A 72 8.35 -3.45 -6.89
C ARG A 72 7.50 -4.57 -7.49
N GLY A 73 6.27 -4.29 -7.88
CA GLY A 73 5.42 -5.22 -8.61
C GLY A 73 6.04 -5.66 -9.94
N GLU A 74 6.47 -4.72 -10.78
CA GLU A 74 7.04 -5.01 -12.11
C GLU A 74 8.25 -5.95 -12.07
N ARG A 75 9.05 -5.87 -11.00
CA ARG A 75 10.21 -6.78 -10.78
C ARG A 75 9.83 -8.23 -10.51
N LEU A 76 8.55 -8.52 -10.25
CA LEU A 76 8.05 -9.87 -9.97
C LEU A 76 7.62 -10.63 -11.23
N ILE A 77 7.90 -10.09 -12.42
CA ILE A 77 7.52 -10.70 -13.70
C ILE A 77 8.20 -12.05 -13.94
N GLU A 78 9.43 -12.22 -13.47
CA GLU A 78 10.18 -13.48 -13.60
C GLU A 78 9.53 -14.59 -12.77
N GLN A 79 9.11 -14.28 -11.55
CA GLN A 79 8.41 -15.19 -10.65
C GLN A 79 7.04 -15.55 -11.24
N TRP A 80 6.32 -14.57 -11.77
CA TRP A 80 5.08 -14.80 -12.50
C TRP A 80 5.28 -15.75 -13.71
N ALA A 81 6.37 -15.57 -14.47
CA ALA A 81 6.66 -16.36 -15.67
C ALA A 81 6.84 -17.86 -15.37
N VAL A 82 7.36 -18.20 -14.19
CA VAL A 82 7.51 -19.58 -13.71
C VAL A 82 6.37 -20.05 -12.81
N ARG A 83 5.29 -19.26 -12.68
CA ARG A 83 4.12 -19.53 -11.81
C ARG A 83 4.46 -19.65 -10.33
N ASP A 84 5.55 -19.03 -9.91
CA ASP A 84 5.86 -18.85 -8.49
C ASP A 84 5.15 -17.58 -7.98
N PHE A 85 3.97 -17.76 -7.40
CA PHE A 85 3.17 -16.66 -6.87
C PHE A 85 3.54 -16.28 -5.43
N ALA A 86 4.38 -17.06 -4.73
CA ALA A 86 4.70 -16.77 -3.33
C ALA A 86 5.34 -15.38 -3.14
N PRO A 87 6.31 -14.93 -3.97
CA PRO A 87 6.87 -13.59 -3.86
C PRO A 87 5.86 -12.46 -4.18
N ILE A 88 4.87 -12.75 -5.02
CA ILE A 88 3.78 -11.82 -5.34
C ILE A 88 2.85 -11.69 -4.15
N ILE A 89 2.48 -12.80 -3.50
CA ILE A 89 1.67 -12.82 -2.28
C ILE A 89 2.41 -12.11 -1.14
N ASP A 90 3.70 -12.35 -0.97
CA ASP A 90 4.53 -11.65 0.03
C ASP A 90 4.56 -10.14 -0.20
N PHE A 91 4.62 -9.70 -1.47
CA PHE A 91 4.48 -8.29 -1.80
C PHE A 91 3.10 -7.74 -1.43
N CYS A 92 2.04 -8.53 -1.55
CA CYS A 92 0.66 -8.13 -1.22
C CYS A 92 0.47 -7.79 0.26
N HIS A 93 1.32 -8.30 1.16
CA HIS A 93 1.29 -7.94 2.57
C HIS A 93 1.79 -6.51 2.87
N THR A 94 2.27 -5.77 1.87
CA THR A 94 2.84 -4.43 2.09
C THR A 94 1.88 -3.26 1.83
N ALA A 95 0.74 -3.52 1.21
CA ALA A 95 -0.28 -2.51 0.90
C ALA A 95 -1.68 -3.14 0.83
N GLU A 96 -2.71 -2.31 0.67
CA GLU A 96 -4.10 -2.74 0.53
C GLU A 96 -4.55 -2.82 -0.93
N ALA A 97 -4.00 -1.97 -1.81
CA ALA A 97 -4.42 -1.92 -3.21
C ALA A 97 -3.24 -2.08 -4.18
N PHE A 98 -3.44 -2.87 -5.24
CA PHE A 98 -2.42 -3.20 -6.24
C PHE A 98 -2.99 -3.15 -7.65
N ARG A 99 -2.14 -2.79 -8.62
CA ARG A 99 -2.53 -2.59 -10.02
C ARG A 99 -1.39 -2.94 -10.96
N ASP A 100 -1.72 -2.99 -12.25
CA ASP A 100 -0.77 -3.22 -13.35
C ASP A 100 0.00 -4.56 -13.17
N CYS A 101 1.19 -4.70 -13.75
CA CYS A 101 1.98 -5.92 -13.66
C CYS A 101 2.46 -6.20 -12.21
N PRO A 102 2.34 -7.44 -11.67
CA PRO A 102 1.87 -8.67 -12.34
C PRO A 102 0.37 -8.95 -12.14
N PHE A 103 -0.36 -8.06 -11.48
CA PHE A 103 -1.78 -8.23 -11.11
C PHE A 103 -2.73 -8.28 -12.31
N SER A 104 -2.38 -7.61 -13.40
CA SER A 104 -3.10 -7.67 -14.69
C SER A 104 -2.78 -8.89 -15.53
N LEU A 105 -1.79 -9.70 -15.14
CA LEU A 105 -1.37 -10.86 -15.92
C LEU A 105 -2.22 -12.09 -15.63
N PRO A 106 -2.40 -13.00 -16.61
CA PRO A 106 -3.15 -14.24 -16.42
C PRO A 106 -2.68 -15.05 -15.21
N PHE A 107 -3.61 -15.79 -14.60
CA PHE A 107 -3.44 -16.66 -13.42
C PHE A 107 -3.10 -15.95 -12.10
N THR A 108 -2.65 -14.69 -12.12
CA THR A 108 -2.36 -13.95 -10.89
C THR A 108 -3.60 -13.78 -10.03
N TYR A 109 -4.75 -13.43 -10.63
CA TYR A 109 -5.99 -13.26 -9.87
C TYR A 109 -6.40 -14.53 -9.11
N ALA A 110 -6.23 -15.71 -9.71
CA ALA A 110 -6.62 -16.98 -9.10
C ALA A 110 -5.72 -17.32 -7.90
N ALA A 111 -4.41 -17.07 -8.02
CA ALA A 111 -3.48 -17.24 -6.91
C ALA A 111 -3.79 -16.28 -5.75
N LEU A 112 -4.18 -15.05 -6.06
CA LEU A 112 -4.52 -14.03 -5.06
C LEU A 112 -5.88 -14.29 -4.41
N ASP A 113 -6.87 -14.79 -5.14
CA ASP A 113 -8.17 -15.16 -4.59
C ASP A 113 -8.03 -16.29 -3.56
N ALA A 114 -7.18 -17.28 -3.85
CA ALA A 114 -6.85 -18.33 -2.90
C ALA A 114 -6.09 -17.82 -1.67
N ALA A 115 -5.17 -16.86 -1.85
CA ALA A 115 -4.35 -16.31 -0.77
C ALA A 115 -5.10 -15.28 0.10
N PHE A 116 -6.06 -14.55 -0.48
CA PHE A 116 -6.80 -13.47 0.15
C PHE A 116 -8.31 -13.64 -0.10
N PRO A 117 -9.00 -14.54 0.64
CA PRO A 117 -10.39 -14.93 0.34
C PRO A 117 -11.42 -13.79 0.37
N ASN A 118 -11.09 -12.67 1.02
CA ASN A 118 -11.97 -11.49 1.12
C ASN A 118 -11.55 -10.35 0.17
N ALA A 119 -10.58 -10.59 -0.71
CA ALA A 119 -10.10 -9.59 -1.64
C ALA A 119 -11.18 -9.18 -2.65
N LYS A 120 -11.07 -7.94 -3.13
CA LYS A 120 -11.90 -7.40 -4.20
C LYS A 120 -11.09 -7.28 -5.47
N PHE A 121 -11.68 -7.70 -6.59
CA PHE A 121 -11.05 -7.60 -7.91
C PHE A 121 -11.79 -6.58 -8.76
N ILE A 122 -11.04 -5.67 -9.39
CA ILE A 122 -11.58 -4.63 -10.27
C ILE A 122 -11.05 -4.89 -11.67
N LEU A 123 -11.94 -5.26 -12.59
CA LEU A 123 -11.66 -5.39 -14.01
C LEU A 123 -12.12 -4.11 -14.73
N SER A 124 -11.16 -3.28 -15.13
CA SER A 124 -11.39 -2.18 -16.07
C SER A 124 -11.20 -2.65 -17.50
N ILE A 125 -12.17 -2.37 -18.35
CA ILE A 125 -12.15 -2.69 -19.78
C ILE A 125 -12.19 -1.40 -20.60
N ARG A 126 -11.64 -1.46 -21.81
CA ARG A 126 -11.59 -0.35 -22.75
C ARG A 126 -11.63 -0.88 -24.18
N ASP A 127 -12.27 -0.16 -25.09
CA ASP A 127 -12.40 -0.61 -26.48
C ASP A 127 -11.07 -0.46 -27.24
N SER A 128 -10.28 0.58 -26.92
CA SER A 128 -8.94 0.80 -27.48
C SER A 128 -8.00 1.55 -26.53
N ALA A 129 -6.69 1.48 -26.79
CA ALA A 129 -5.67 2.18 -25.98
C ALA A 129 -5.69 3.71 -26.16
N GLU A 130 -6.39 4.24 -27.17
CA GLU A 130 -6.41 5.66 -27.59
C GLU A 130 -7.70 6.42 -27.22
N GLN A 131 -8.78 5.71 -26.89
CA GLN A 131 -10.04 6.29 -26.36
C GLN A 131 -9.88 7.30 -25.19
#